data_AF-A0A7C4NBU8-F1
#
_entry.id   AF-A0A7C4NBU8-F1
#
_cell.length_a   1.000
_cell.length_b   1.000
_cell.length_c   1.000
_cell.angle_alpha   90.00
_cell.angle_beta   90.00
_cell.angle_gamma   90.00
#
_symmetry.space_group_name_H-M   'P 1'
#
loop_
_entity.id
_entity.type
_entity.pdbx_description
1 polymer ?
#
loop_
_entity_poly.entity_id
_entity_poly.type
_entity_poly.pdbx_seq_one_letter_code
_entity_poly.pdbx_strand_id
1 'polypeptide(L)'
;MRQAARLNDSSALLHSRLAGIHAHLGDYQQALAHCRIAAQISPEDAHLLADLAAVLARLGRTEESRACRARALRRPSSLRPETAELLALACDANGVPWLALTRSVAFQGDLGWKSFSLDEIRTGGAPTDLVEDIGFAPDGKVWVVLSSQVTVYDGAAWQVSTAGLEEARFLNSIVFDSRGLPWVSTSGGVYSFDGSQWQA
;
A
#
# COMPACT_ATOMS: atom_id res chain seq x y z
N MET A 1 -1.05 0.54 -14.26
CA MET A 1 -1.85 1.40 -13.35
C MET A 1 -1.01 2.23 -12.37
N ARG A 2 0.21 1.85 -11.94
CA ARG A 2 1.07 2.74 -11.11
C ARG A 2 1.41 4.08 -11.74
N GLN A 3 1.52 4.18 -13.07
CA GLN A 3 1.77 5.48 -13.70
C GLN A 3 0.54 6.39 -13.54
N ALA A 4 -0.69 5.89 -13.72
CA ALA A 4 -1.90 6.66 -13.48
C ALA A 4 -2.11 6.98 -11.98
N ALA A 5 -1.84 6.03 -11.08
CA ALA A 5 -1.93 6.25 -9.64
C ALA A 5 -0.88 7.26 -9.14
N ARG A 6 0.39 7.14 -9.57
CA ARG A 6 1.44 8.10 -9.25
C ARG A 6 1.21 9.47 -9.90
N LEU A 7 0.66 9.53 -11.11
CA LEU A 7 0.30 10.80 -11.76
C LEU A 7 -0.87 11.47 -11.02
N ASN A 8 -1.87 10.69 -10.59
CA ASN A 8 -2.97 11.19 -9.77
C ASN A 8 -2.48 11.64 -8.39
N ASP A 9 -1.63 10.86 -7.72
CA ASP A 9 -1.01 11.23 -6.44
C ASP A 9 -0.15 12.50 -6.59
N SER A 10 0.65 12.60 -7.65
CA SER A 10 1.47 13.79 -7.95
C SER A 10 0.62 15.02 -8.20
N SER A 11 -0.53 14.85 -8.88
CA SER A 11 -1.50 15.91 -9.13
C SER A 11 -2.18 16.37 -7.84
N ALA A 12 -2.63 15.44 -6.99
CA ALA A 12 -3.22 15.76 -5.69
C ALA A 12 -2.22 16.52 -4.79
N LEU A 13 -0.96 16.08 -4.75
CA LEU A 13 0.10 16.74 -4.00
C LEU A 13 0.41 18.14 -4.54
N LEU A 14 0.41 18.33 -5.87
CA LEU A 14 0.58 19.65 -6.49
C LEU A 14 -0.55 20.60 -6.06
N HIS A 15 -1.80 20.13 -6.10
CA HIS A 15 -2.94 20.91 -5.64
C HIS A 15 -2.85 21.24 -4.13
N SER A 16 -2.42 20.31 -3.27
CA SER A 16 -2.16 20.60 -1.84
C SER A 16 -1.08 21.67 -1.66
N ARG A 17 0.04 21.58 -2.38
CA ARG A 17 1.12 22.58 -2.33
C ARG A 17 0.65 23.96 -2.76
N LEU A 18 -0.10 24.06 -3.87
CA LEU A 18 -0.70 25.31 -4.32
C LEU A 18 -1.68 25.87 -3.29
N ALA A 19 -2.50 25.01 -2.68
CA ALA A 19 -3.40 25.43 -1.61
C ALA A 19 -2.64 26.02 -0.42
N GLY A 20 -1.53 25.40 -0.01
CA GLY A 20 -0.66 25.89 1.06
C GLY A 20 -0.05 27.27 0.75
N ILE A 21 0.38 27.49 -0.50
CA ILE A 21 0.90 28.79 -0.97
C ILE A 21 -0.20 29.86 -0.89
N HIS A 22 -1.38 29.60 -1.45
CA HIS A 22 -2.50 30.54 -1.39
C HIS A 22 -2.96 30.82 0.04
N ALA A 23 -2.95 29.81 0.92
CA ALA A 23 -3.27 30.00 2.33
C ALA A 23 -2.25 30.90 3.05
N HIS A 24 -0.96 30.80 2.72
CA HIS A 24 0.08 31.71 3.25
C HIS A 24 -0.09 33.14 2.76
N LEU A 25 -0.55 33.32 1.53
CA LEU A 25 -0.86 34.63 0.96
C LEU A 25 -2.16 35.24 1.50
N GLY A 26 -2.94 34.48 2.27
CA GLY A 26 -4.25 34.91 2.79
C GLY A 26 -5.41 34.71 1.80
N ASP A 27 -5.14 34.13 0.63
CA ASP A 27 -6.10 33.89 -0.44
C ASP A 27 -6.90 32.60 -0.18
N TYR A 28 -7.60 32.54 0.94
CA TYR A 28 -8.25 31.32 1.43
C TYR A 28 -9.31 30.75 0.47
N GLN A 29 -9.93 31.56 -0.38
CA GLN A 29 -10.87 31.09 -1.39
C GLN A 29 -10.19 30.27 -2.50
N GLN A 30 -9.01 30.71 -2.96
CA GLN A 30 -8.23 29.96 -3.94
C GLN A 30 -7.61 28.71 -3.29
N ALA A 31 -7.12 28.85 -2.05
CA ALA A 31 -6.65 27.69 -1.28
C ALA A 31 -7.74 26.61 -1.15
N LEU A 32 -8.99 27.01 -0.87
CA LEU A 32 -10.12 26.10 -0.78
C LEU A 32 -10.39 25.35 -2.09
N ALA A 33 -10.31 26.05 -3.23
CA ALA A 33 -10.50 25.43 -4.54
C ALA A 33 -9.45 24.33 -4.79
N HIS A 34 -8.18 24.62 -4.52
CA HIS A 34 -7.10 23.64 -4.67
C HIS A 34 -7.23 22.47 -3.67
N CYS A 35 -7.53 22.73 -2.40
CA CYS A 35 -7.77 21.68 -1.40
C CYS A 35 -8.93 20.75 -1.80
N ARG A 36 -10.00 21.28 -2.40
CA ARG A 36 -11.14 20.46 -2.86
C ARG A 36 -10.76 19.53 -4.01
N ILE A 37 -9.95 20.00 -4.95
CA ILE A 37 -9.46 19.16 -6.05
C ILE A 37 -8.56 18.05 -5.48
N ALA A 38 -7.61 18.39 -4.61
CA ALA A 38 -6.74 17.42 -3.98
C ALA A 38 -7.53 16.34 -3.22
N ALA A 39 -8.51 16.77 -2.40
CA ALA A 39 -9.39 15.86 -1.67
C ALA A 39 -10.41 15.11 -2.57
N GLN A 40 -10.67 15.54 -3.80
CA GLN A 40 -11.45 14.74 -4.76
C GLN A 40 -10.60 13.63 -5.38
N ILE A 41 -9.31 13.89 -5.62
CA ILE A 41 -8.38 12.90 -6.17
C ILE A 41 -8.06 11.82 -5.13
N SER A 42 -7.87 12.20 -3.86
CA SER A 42 -7.61 11.27 -2.76
C SER A 42 -8.54 11.56 -1.57
N PRO A 43 -9.79 11.06 -1.61
CA PRO A 43 -10.84 11.42 -0.64
C PRO A 43 -10.59 11.04 0.80
N GLU A 44 -9.79 10.00 1.04
CA GLU A 44 -9.53 9.44 2.38
C GLU A 44 -8.11 9.74 2.88
N ASP A 45 -7.36 10.60 2.18
CA ASP A 45 -6.06 11.06 2.65
C ASP A 45 -6.22 12.02 3.83
N ALA A 46 -5.71 11.61 4.99
CA ALA A 46 -5.79 12.36 6.22
C ALA A 46 -5.08 13.73 6.14
N HIS A 47 -3.98 13.84 5.40
CA HIS A 47 -3.23 15.07 5.22
C HIS A 47 -4.02 16.08 4.39
N LEU A 48 -4.56 15.66 3.24
CA LEU A 48 -5.37 16.52 2.37
C LEU A 48 -6.68 16.95 3.04
N LEU A 49 -7.31 16.05 3.79
CA LEU A 49 -8.48 16.37 4.60
C LEU A 49 -8.15 17.35 5.73
N ALA A 50 -6.97 17.26 6.34
CA ALA A 50 -6.51 18.21 7.35
C ALA A 50 -6.23 19.59 6.75
N ASP A 51 -5.58 19.66 5.59
CA ASP A 51 -5.35 20.91 4.85
C ASP A 51 -6.68 21.59 4.49
N LEU A 52 -7.62 20.82 3.93
CA LEU A 52 -8.97 21.31 3.62
C LEU A 52 -9.69 21.80 4.89
N ALA A 53 -9.61 21.06 5.99
CA ALA A 53 -10.22 21.45 7.26
C ALA A 53 -9.61 22.75 7.81
N ALA A 54 -8.29 22.94 7.68
CA ALA A 54 -7.61 24.14 8.13
C ALA A 54 -8.05 25.37 7.32
N VAL A 55 -8.12 25.26 5.99
CA VAL A 55 -8.60 26.33 5.12
C VAL A 55 -10.08 26.65 5.37
N LEU A 56 -10.93 25.63 5.52
CA LEU A 56 -12.36 25.82 5.84
C LEU A 56 -12.55 26.54 7.19
N ALA A 57 -11.73 26.23 8.20
CA ALA A 57 -11.76 26.93 9.48
C ALA A 57 -11.40 28.42 9.35
N ARG A 58 -10.38 28.75 8.53
CA ARG A 58 -9.99 30.15 8.23
C ARG A 58 -11.08 30.95 7.52
N LEU A 59 -11.91 30.26 6.72
CA LEU A 59 -13.09 30.84 6.06
C LEU A 59 -14.36 30.88 6.95
N GLY A 60 -14.28 30.47 8.22
CA GLY A 60 -15.43 30.41 9.13
C GLY A 60 -16.41 29.27 8.85
N ARG A 61 -16.06 28.32 7.97
CA ARG A 61 -16.91 27.16 7.61
C ARG A 61 -16.68 26.01 8.59
N THR A 62 -17.08 26.26 9.84
CA THR A 62 -16.74 25.41 11.00
C THR A 62 -17.29 23.98 10.89
N GLU A 63 -18.55 23.81 10.45
CA GLU A 63 -19.17 22.47 10.34
C GLU A 63 -18.45 21.59 9.29
N GLU A 64 -18.15 22.14 8.12
CA GLU A 64 -17.42 21.41 7.08
C GLU A 64 -15.98 21.10 7.50
N SER A 65 -15.33 22.03 8.23
CA SER A 65 -14.01 21.79 8.81
C SER A 65 -14.04 20.64 9.82
N ARG A 66 -15.06 20.59 10.70
CA ARG A 66 -15.24 19.48 11.66
C ARG A 66 -15.48 18.15 10.95
N ALA A 67 -16.31 18.14 9.90
CA ALA A 67 -16.54 16.94 9.10
C ALA A 67 -15.25 16.42 8.44
N CYS A 68 -14.45 17.32 7.86
CA CYS A 68 -13.17 16.95 7.26
C CYS A 68 -12.17 16.44 8.31
N ARG A 69 -12.06 17.07 9.49
CA ARG A 69 -11.24 16.57 10.61
C ARG A 69 -11.70 15.20 11.10
N ALA A 70 -13.00 14.98 11.23
CA ALA A 70 -13.54 13.69 11.65
C ALA A 70 -13.18 12.59 10.64
N ARG A 71 -13.16 12.90 9.33
CA ARG A 71 -12.71 11.99 8.29
C ARG A 71 -11.19 11.79 8.31
N ALA A 72 -10.40 12.84 8.48
CA ALA A 72 -8.93 12.74 8.59
C ALA A 72 -8.47 11.87 9.77
N LEU A 73 -9.23 11.89 10.86
CA LEU A 73 -8.98 11.08 12.05
C LEU A 73 -9.57 9.68 11.96
N ARG A 74 -10.42 9.39 10.97
CA ARG A 74 -10.82 7.99 10.70
C ARG A 74 -9.60 7.26 10.18
N ARG A 75 -9.15 6.25 10.93
CA ARG A 75 -8.27 5.24 10.35
C ARG A 75 -9.00 4.56 9.18
N PRO A 76 -8.40 4.49 7.98
CA PRO A 76 -8.94 3.70 6.89
C PRO A 76 -9.27 2.30 7.40
N SER A 77 -10.44 1.78 7.01
CA SER A 77 -10.91 0.45 7.42
C SER A 77 -9.86 -0.64 7.17
N SER A 78 -9.06 -0.47 6.12
CA SER A 78 -7.99 -1.38 5.70
C SER A 78 -6.76 -1.40 6.60
N LEU A 79 -6.63 -0.45 7.53
CA LEU A 79 -5.51 -0.31 8.46
C LEU A 79 -5.96 -0.42 9.90
N ARG A 80 -7.14 -0.99 10.16
CA ARG A 80 -7.58 -1.30 11.52
C ARG A 80 -6.81 -2.54 12.00
N PRO A 81 -5.76 -2.38 12.84
CA PRO A 81 -4.97 -3.51 13.32
C PRO A 81 -5.76 -4.38 14.30
N GLU A 82 -6.89 -3.87 14.78
CA GLU A 82 -7.80 -4.54 15.71
C GLU A 82 -8.51 -5.75 15.08
N THR A 83 -8.50 -5.89 13.75
CA THR A 83 -9.06 -7.05 13.03
C THR A 83 -8.06 -7.77 12.12
N ALA A 84 -6.85 -7.25 11.99
CA ALA A 84 -5.83 -7.79 11.09
C ALA A 84 -4.50 -7.90 11.83
N GLU A 85 -3.98 -9.12 11.94
CA GLU A 85 -2.72 -9.40 12.61
C GLU A 85 -1.57 -9.04 11.68
N LEU A 86 -0.54 -8.40 12.22
CA LEU A 86 0.71 -8.14 11.53
C LEU A 86 1.54 -9.42 11.56
N LEU A 87 1.86 -9.94 10.38
CA LEU A 87 2.58 -11.21 10.24
C LEU A 87 4.04 -10.99 9.86
N ALA A 88 4.30 -10.00 9.01
CA ALA A 88 5.66 -9.58 8.66
C ALA A 88 5.71 -8.09 8.31
N LEU A 89 6.92 -7.53 8.35
CA LEU A 89 7.20 -6.20 7.84
C LEU A 89 8.52 -6.21 7.06
N ALA A 90 8.58 -5.42 6.02
CA ALA A 90 9.80 -5.21 5.26
C ALA A 90 9.85 -3.77 4.72
N CYS A 91 11.03 -3.28 4.38
CA CYS A 91 11.19 -1.97 3.76
C CYS A 91 11.62 -2.12 2.31
N ASP A 92 11.10 -1.23 1.46
CA ASP A 92 11.64 -1.11 0.10
C ASP A 92 13.02 -0.42 0.11
N ALA A 93 13.65 -0.32 -1.06
CA ALA A 93 14.97 0.29 -1.21
C ALA A 93 15.03 1.79 -0.82
N ASN A 94 13.87 2.47 -0.73
CA ASN A 94 13.76 3.86 -0.30
C ASN A 94 13.44 3.98 1.21
N GLY A 95 13.37 2.86 1.93
CA GLY A 95 13.02 2.83 3.34
C GLY A 95 11.52 2.94 3.61
N VAL A 96 10.66 2.79 2.60
CA VAL A 96 9.20 2.78 2.79
C VAL A 96 8.80 1.47 3.46
N PRO A 97 8.12 1.50 4.62
CA PRO A 97 7.66 0.28 5.28
C PRO A 97 6.46 -0.32 4.57
N TRP A 98 6.50 -1.63 4.40
CA TRP A 98 5.41 -2.49 3.95
C TRP A 98 5.09 -3.51 5.04
N LEU A 99 3.81 -3.77 5.22
CA LEU A 99 3.23 -4.63 6.24
C LEU A 99 2.48 -5.76 5.56
N ALA A 100 2.85 -7.00 5.88
CA ALA A 100 2.04 -8.16 5.62
C ALA A 100 1.03 -8.33 6.76
N LEU A 101 -0.25 -8.14 6.43
CA LEU A 101 -1.36 -8.32 7.34
C LEU A 101 -2.13 -9.58 6.91
N THR A 102 -2.82 -10.25 7.84
CA THR A 102 -3.53 -11.53 7.63
C THR A 102 -4.27 -11.64 6.29
N ARG A 103 -4.88 -10.56 5.79
CA ARG A 103 -5.64 -10.54 4.52
C ARG A 103 -5.35 -9.33 3.62
N SER A 104 -4.23 -8.65 3.83
CA SER A 104 -3.85 -7.50 3.02
C SER A 104 -2.37 -7.21 3.11
N VAL A 105 -1.85 -6.48 2.14
CA VAL A 105 -0.52 -5.89 2.22
C VAL A 105 -0.70 -4.38 2.26
N ALA A 106 -0.12 -3.72 3.25
CA ALA A 106 -0.19 -2.27 3.39
C ALA A 106 1.20 -1.64 3.26
N PHE A 107 1.28 -0.41 2.77
CA PHE A 107 2.54 0.32 2.67
C PHE A 107 2.33 1.81 2.88
N GLN A 108 3.36 2.51 3.35
CA GLN A 108 3.29 3.95 3.55
C GLN A 108 3.51 4.69 2.22
N GLY A 109 2.44 5.20 1.62
CA GLY A 109 2.52 6.08 0.45
C GLY A 109 2.79 7.54 0.82
N ASP A 110 3.01 8.38 -0.19
CA ASP A 110 3.25 9.83 -0.05
C ASP A 110 2.09 10.57 0.64
N LEU A 111 0.88 10.04 0.46
CA LEU A 111 -0.42 10.55 0.86
C LEU A 111 -1.02 9.71 2.02
N GLY A 112 -0.15 9.02 2.75
CA GLY A 112 -0.53 8.10 3.82
C GLY A 112 -0.53 6.64 3.39
N TRP A 113 -0.95 5.79 4.32
CA TRP A 113 -0.97 4.34 4.13
C TRP A 113 -1.94 3.92 3.03
N LYS A 114 -1.46 3.03 2.16
CA LYS A 114 -2.21 2.37 1.09
C LYS A 114 -2.20 0.87 1.34
N SER A 115 -3.18 0.16 0.78
CA SER A 115 -3.29 -1.29 0.97
C SER A 115 -3.78 -1.99 -0.29
N PHE A 116 -3.28 -3.19 -0.53
CA PHE A 116 -3.84 -4.17 -1.46
C PHE A 116 -4.55 -5.26 -0.66
N SER A 117 -5.80 -5.53 -1.00
CA SER A 117 -6.55 -6.65 -0.46
C SER A 117 -6.02 -7.98 -0.99
N LEU A 118 -6.34 -9.06 -0.28
CA LEU A 118 -6.00 -10.41 -0.73
C LEU A 118 -6.48 -10.71 -2.16
N ASP A 119 -7.65 -10.20 -2.55
CA ASP A 119 -8.23 -10.43 -3.88
C ASP A 119 -7.50 -9.68 -5.00
N GLU A 120 -6.78 -8.59 -4.68
CA GLU A 120 -5.97 -7.83 -5.63
C GLU A 120 -4.60 -8.47 -5.87
N ILE A 121 -4.05 -9.17 -4.87
CA ILE A 121 -2.68 -9.69 -4.93
C ILE A 121 -2.61 -11.14 -5.43
N ARG A 122 -3.68 -11.93 -5.32
CA ARG A 122 -3.72 -13.35 -5.71
C ARG A 122 -4.51 -13.57 -7.00
N THR A 123 -4.40 -14.77 -7.57
CA THR A 123 -5.30 -15.23 -8.64
C THR A 123 -5.88 -16.58 -8.26
N GLY A 124 -7.20 -16.65 -8.09
CA GLY A 124 -7.85 -17.83 -7.51
C GLY A 124 -7.37 -18.08 -6.07
N GLY A 125 -7.52 -19.31 -5.57
CA GLY A 125 -7.13 -19.68 -4.20
C GLY A 125 -8.31 -19.75 -3.22
N ALA A 126 -8.09 -20.41 -2.09
CA ALA A 126 -9.13 -20.65 -1.09
C ALA A 126 -9.54 -19.36 -0.36
N PRO A 127 -10.79 -19.24 0.11
CA PRO A 127 -11.21 -18.10 0.94
C PRO A 127 -10.36 -17.95 2.22
N THR A 128 -9.81 -19.06 2.71
CA THR A 128 -8.96 -19.16 3.90
C THR A 128 -7.50 -18.82 3.65
N ASP A 129 -7.11 -18.47 2.43
CA ASP A 129 -5.72 -18.09 2.14
C ASP A 129 -5.36 -16.81 2.91
N LEU A 130 -4.14 -16.78 3.42
CA LEU A 130 -3.60 -15.70 4.25
C LEU A 130 -2.28 -15.22 3.64
N VAL A 131 -1.95 -13.96 3.90
CA VAL A 131 -0.58 -13.47 3.68
C VAL A 131 0.28 -14.01 4.82
N GLU A 132 1.47 -14.54 4.53
CA GLU A 132 2.36 -15.13 5.53
C GLU A 132 3.63 -14.30 5.70
N ASP A 133 4.21 -13.86 4.58
CA ASP A 133 5.46 -13.08 4.60
C ASP A 133 5.57 -12.14 3.40
N ILE A 134 6.45 -11.14 3.51
CA ILE A 134 6.72 -10.16 2.48
C ILE A 134 8.22 -9.88 2.40
N GLY A 135 8.74 -9.83 1.17
CA GLY A 135 10.16 -9.62 0.91
C GLY A 135 10.40 -8.74 -0.31
N PHE A 136 11.56 -8.07 -0.33
CA PHE A 136 11.98 -7.23 -1.44
C PHE A 136 13.21 -7.80 -2.12
N ALA A 137 13.09 -8.04 -3.43
CA ALA A 137 14.23 -8.37 -4.26
C ALA A 137 15.07 -7.11 -4.53
N PRO A 138 16.38 -7.25 -4.78
CA PRO A 138 17.24 -6.12 -5.15
C PRO A 138 16.82 -5.35 -6.40
N ASP A 139 16.05 -5.98 -7.30
CA ASP A 139 15.47 -5.34 -8.48
C ASP A 139 14.23 -4.47 -8.17
N GLY A 140 13.84 -4.38 -6.89
CA GLY A 140 12.73 -3.57 -6.41
C GLY A 140 11.37 -4.26 -6.47
N LYS A 141 11.31 -5.53 -6.89
CA LYS A 141 10.07 -6.30 -6.86
C LYS A 141 9.70 -6.68 -5.43
N VAL A 142 8.40 -6.63 -5.16
CA VAL A 142 7.84 -7.09 -3.89
C VAL A 142 7.36 -8.52 -4.07
N TRP A 143 7.86 -9.43 -3.26
CA TRP A 143 7.40 -10.80 -3.21
C TRP A 143 6.56 -10.99 -1.96
N VAL A 144 5.39 -11.59 -2.12
CA VAL A 144 4.46 -11.87 -1.03
C VAL A 144 4.20 -13.36 -1.02
N VAL A 145 4.43 -13.99 0.12
CA VAL A 145 4.06 -15.38 0.35
C VAL A 145 2.66 -15.39 0.92
N LEU A 146 1.78 -16.13 0.26
CA LEU A 146 0.50 -16.56 0.77
C LEU A 146 0.59 -18.03 1.18
N SER A 147 -0.31 -18.49 2.03
CA SER A 147 -0.33 -19.89 2.49
C SER A 147 -0.41 -20.91 1.33
N SER A 148 -0.96 -20.50 0.18
CA SER A 148 -1.13 -21.32 -1.02
C SER A 148 -0.38 -20.85 -2.28
N GLN A 149 0.13 -19.62 -2.31
CA GLN A 149 0.75 -19.02 -3.49
C GLN A 149 1.92 -18.10 -3.13
N VAL A 150 2.85 -17.89 -4.06
CA VAL A 150 3.76 -16.74 -4.01
C VAL A 150 3.34 -15.77 -5.11
N THR A 151 3.23 -14.49 -4.76
CA THR A 151 2.84 -13.43 -5.70
C THR A 151 3.92 -12.35 -5.74
N VAL A 152 4.05 -11.70 -6.89
CA VAL A 152 5.10 -10.71 -7.16
C VAL A 152 4.46 -9.43 -7.69
N TYR A 153 4.90 -8.30 -7.15
CA TYR A 153 4.51 -6.97 -7.59
C TYR A 153 5.69 -6.28 -8.29
N ASP A 154 5.55 -6.08 -9.59
CA ASP A 154 6.66 -5.63 -10.46
C ASP A 154 6.90 -4.13 -10.49
N GLY A 155 5.86 -3.35 -10.25
CA GLY A 155 5.86 -2.06 -10.94
C GLY A 155 4.50 -1.49 -11.20
N ALA A 156 3.54 -2.37 -11.45
CA ALA A 156 2.34 -2.04 -12.18
C ALA A 156 1.22 -3.02 -11.86
N ALA A 157 1.53 -4.31 -11.72
CA ALA A 157 0.57 -5.39 -11.54
C ALA A 157 1.11 -6.51 -10.64
N TRP A 158 0.19 -7.22 -9.99
CA TRP A 158 0.47 -8.45 -9.25
C TRP A 158 0.44 -9.64 -10.19
N GLN A 159 1.35 -10.60 -9.98
CA GLN A 159 1.45 -11.83 -10.76
C GLN A 159 1.72 -13.01 -9.82
N VAL A 160 1.12 -14.16 -10.10
CA VAL A 160 1.39 -15.40 -9.36
C VAL A 160 2.70 -16.02 -9.89
N SER A 161 3.59 -16.40 -8.99
CA SER A 161 4.86 -17.07 -9.27
C SER A 161 4.95 -18.35 -8.44
N THR A 162 4.22 -19.39 -8.83
CA THR A 162 4.14 -20.67 -8.10
C THR A 162 4.49 -21.89 -8.94
N ALA A 163 5.04 -21.69 -10.14
CA ALA A 163 5.45 -22.79 -11.01
C ALA A 163 6.60 -23.57 -10.36
N GLY A 164 6.42 -24.88 -10.16
CA GLY A 164 7.35 -25.73 -9.38
C GLY A 164 7.00 -25.86 -7.89
N LEU A 165 5.88 -25.26 -7.43
CA LEU A 165 5.36 -25.38 -6.06
C LEU A 165 4.02 -26.15 -6.01
N GLU A 166 3.68 -26.92 -7.03
CA GLU A 166 2.37 -27.58 -7.16
C GLU A 166 2.08 -28.57 -6.03
N GLU A 167 3.12 -29.23 -5.51
CA GLU A 167 3.04 -30.16 -4.38
C GLU A 167 3.35 -29.49 -3.04
N ALA A 168 3.87 -28.26 -3.05
CA ALA A 168 4.20 -27.53 -1.84
C ALA A 168 2.93 -27.17 -1.05
N ARG A 169 3.02 -27.24 0.27
CA ARG A 169 1.91 -26.94 1.19
C ARG A 169 2.40 -25.99 2.27
N PHE A 170 1.51 -25.08 2.67
CA PHE A 170 1.73 -24.14 3.77
C PHE A 170 3.05 -23.39 3.57
N LEU A 171 3.10 -22.58 2.50
CA LEU A 171 4.22 -21.67 2.32
C LEU A 171 4.22 -20.67 3.47
N ASN A 172 5.39 -20.34 4.01
CA ASN A 172 5.47 -19.66 5.31
C ASN A 172 6.36 -18.42 5.30
N SER A 173 7.55 -18.47 4.70
CA SER A 173 8.49 -17.34 4.73
C SER A 173 9.36 -17.28 3.50
N ILE A 174 9.78 -16.07 3.12
CA ILE A 174 10.62 -15.79 1.96
C ILE A 174 11.89 -15.03 2.35
N VAL A 175 13.01 -15.45 1.77
CA VAL A 175 14.31 -14.76 1.87
C VAL A 175 14.97 -14.70 0.50
N PHE A 176 16.01 -13.87 0.35
CA PHE A 176 16.72 -13.73 -0.92
C PHE A 176 18.19 -14.11 -0.76
N ASP A 177 18.75 -14.78 -1.76
CA ASP A 177 20.18 -15.04 -1.84
C ASP A 177 20.98 -13.79 -2.26
N SER A 178 22.31 -13.91 -2.28
CA SER A 178 23.21 -12.82 -2.70
C SER A 178 23.05 -12.37 -4.15
N ARG A 179 22.38 -13.16 -5.00
CA ARG A 179 22.06 -12.82 -6.39
C ARG A 179 20.69 -12.15 -6.50
N GLY A 180 19.93 -12.08 -5.40
CA GLY A 180 18.58 -11.55 -5.36
C GLY A 180 17.50 -12.54 -5.77
N LEU A 181 17.81 -13.84 -5.82
CA LEU A 181 16.83 -14.87 -6.12
C LEU A 181 16.11 -15.31 -4.83
N PRO A 182 14.77 -15.43 -4.86
CA PRO A 182 14.01 -15.80 -3.67
C PRO A 182 14.12 -17.28 -3.33
N TRP A 183 14.03 -17.55 -2.04
CA TRP A 183 13.90 -18.86 -1.42
C TRP A 183 12.67 -18.84 -0.53
N VAL A 184 11.83 -19.87 -0.60
CA VAL A 184 10.61 -19.98 0.18
C VAL A 184 10.65 -21.22 1.06
N SER A 185 10.24 -21.08 2.31
CA SER A 185 10.03 -22.20 3.22
C SER A 185 8.57 -22.66 3.19
N THR A 186 8.38 -23.96 3.34
CA THR A 186 7.08 -24.64 3.34
C THR A 186 7.06 -25.65 4.47
N SER A 187 5.90 -26.23 4.81
CA SER A 187 5.87 -27.33 5.79
C SER A 187 6.65 -28.57 5.33
N GLY A 188 6.91 -28.71 4.02
CA GLY A 188 7.54 -29.89 3.42
C GLY A 188 9.02 -29.71 3.03
N GLY A 189 9.59 -28.52 3.22
CA GLY A 189 10.96 -28.22 2.79
C GLY A 189 11.15 -26.77 2.35
N VAL A 190 12.31 -26.49 1.76
CA VAL A 190 12.69 -25.17 1.25
C VAL A 190 12.83 -25.27 -0.26
N TYR A 191 12.38 -24.25 -0.98
CA TYR A 191 12.48 -24.17 -2.43
C TYR A 191 13.23 -22.90 -2.81
N SER A 192 14.09 -22.99 -3.82
CA SER A 192 14.82 -21.88 -4.41
C SER A 192 14.25 -21.55 -5.80
N PHE A 193 14.23 -20.28 -6.18
CA PHE A 193 13.76 -19.84 -7.49
C PHE A 193 14.93 -19.67 -8.46
N ASP A 194 14.85 -20.29 -9.64
CA ASP A 194 15.92 -20.25 -10.65
C ASP A 194 15.82 -19.04 -11.61
N GLY A 195 14.80 -18.20 -11.44
CA GLY A 195 14.46 -17.10 -12.35
C GLY A 195 13.23 -17.39 -13.21
N SER A 196 12.77 -18.64 -13.24
CA SER A 196 11.58 -19.08 -13.98
C SER A 196 10.64 -19.98 -13.17
N GLN A 197 11.19 -20.92 -12.39
CA GLN A 197 10.45 -21.90 -11.59
C GLN A 197 11.13 -22.14 -10.24
N TRP A 198 10.38 -22.75 -9.33
CA TRP A 198 10.84 -23.15 -8.00
C TRP A 198 11.38 -24.59 -8.00
N GLN A 199 12.44 -24.83 -7.23
CA GLN A 199 13.11 -26.12 -7.10
C GLN A 199 13.41 -26.41 -5.63
N ALA A 200 13.12 -27.63 -5.17
CA ALA A 200 13.40 -28.10 -3.81
C ALA A 200 14.91 -28.31 -3.55
#